data_AF-A0A482X3R0-F1
#
_entry.id   AF-A0A482X3R0-F1
#
_cell.length_a   1.000
_cell.length_b   1.000
_cell.length_c   1.000
_cell.angle_alpha   90.00
_cell.angle_beta   90.00
_cell.angle_gamma   90.00
#
_symmetry.space_group_name_H-M   'P 1'
#
loop_
_entity.id
_entity.type
_entity.pdbx_description
1 polymer ?
#
loop_
_entity_poly.entity_id
_entity_poly.type
_entity_poly.pdbx_seq_one_letter_code
_entity_poly.pdbx_strand_id
1 'polypeptide(L)'
;MAWLTGITGKAEEFLNKLDQNAAVVLQKEKSAKKLSSEQLVEVTTSAEHLQKRYTPPPPKSSPLKTAIPLVKSSPNLSTAKLPDEDHLMQFLNNPTTVDIEVTTNKENGEIVLNEKENVASSKETNIDMNAADIEISSTEKECQMLRNEVRSLNNEMSLLLHRTKAAEKETEKVKGDLMEAEARISRLQADLQGSRLQSLSDAELIRSLQAANELLTQQTSESSGKQTEAIEEFRQKLLDAETKQAATASEMAALQSRLQLVEEEKLRAEQALQTEQECVTQRLAELQAEFAQYRTRAQRTLASKEQLIAELRKSPAADADSLLQIEMQQIREERAALSEENQQMGCRLEAARGQLAACEGRLEAARHTQRTLREAVQDELRRRQVAEDDCRAQTEELQSIREELNRQRNQVQARLRERDQELSRLRRQLGSMTSSPSSAAGQGGGEVEARLKALTATLVQKQTSLEVAASERNALRLQLEETEHKYREAINMLNHVQGRMINVNDTDDAKAQVPTFLMESPFDTSVTRRVKRAYSSLDAVGIRTSIFLRRYPLARIIVLLYVIVLHLWVFLVLFSYTPDNNATGI
;
A
#
# COMPACT_ATOMS: atom_id res chain seq x y z
N MET A 1 10.77 28.57 67.38
CA MET A 1 10.02 27.90 66.30
C MET A 1 8.80 28.67 65.75
N ALA A 2 8.27 29.70 66.42
CA ALA A 2 6.97 30.31 66.06
C ALA A 2 6.87 31.03 64.69
N TRP A 3 7.96 31.29 63.98
CA TRP A 3 7.92 31.99 62.67
C TRP A 3 7.54 31.06 61.51
N LEU A 4 7.94 29.78 61.57
CA LEU A 4 7.61 28.78 60.54
C LEU A 4 6.11 28.46 60.51
N THR A 5 5.48 28.30 61.69
CA THR A 5 4.02 28.09 61.80
C THR A 5 3.22 29.26 61.20
N GLY A 6 3.73 30.50 61.33
CA GLY A 6 3.14 31.68 60.69
C GLY A 6 3.36 31.77 59.17
N ILE A 7 4.27 30.98 58.60
CA ILE A 7 4.43 30.80 57.16
C ILE A 7 3.52 29.66 56.68
N THR A 8 3.45 28.53 57.40
CA THR A 8 2.56 27.40 57.08
C THR A 8 1.11 27.83 56.99
N GLY A 9 0.57 28.54 58.00
CA GLY A 9 -0.82 29.02 57.96
C GLY A 9 -1.11 30.01 56.81
N LYS A 10 -0.12 30.82 56.41
CA LYS A 10 -0.25 31.71 55.25
C LYS A 10 -0.21 30.94 53.92
N ALA A 11 0.56 29.86 53.84
CA ALA A 11 0.59 28.99 52.68
C ALA A 11 -0.74 28.21 52.55
N GLU A 12 -1.28 27.72 53.66
CA GLU A 12 -2.59 27.05 53.74
C GLU A 12 -3.73 27.99 53.32
N GLU A 13 -3.77 29.22 53.84
CA GLU A 13 -4.80 30.20 53.45
C GLU A 13 -4.64 30.68 51.99
N PHE A 14 -3.41 30.70 51.45
CA PHE A 14 -3.18 30.94 50.02
C PHE A 14 -3.68 29.77 49.16
N LEU A 15 -3.44 28.53 49.59
CA LEU A 15 -3.93 27.33 48.90
C LEU A 15 -5.45 27.28 48.85
N ASN A 16 -6.11 27.53 49.98
CA ASN A 16 -7.58 27.58 50.09
C ASN A 16 -8.19 28.69 49.22
N LYS A 17 -7.53 29.86 49.10
CA LYS A 17 -7.96 30.94 48.19
C LYS A 17 -7.75 30.60 46.72
N LEU A 18 -6.73 29.82 46.39
CA LEU A 18 -6.47 29.36 45.03
C LEU A 18 -7.50 28.30 44.61
N ASP A 19 -7.82 27.35 45.49
CA ASP A 19 -8.84 26.32 45.27
C ASP A 19 -10.26 26.92 45.18
N GLN A 20 -10.60 27.90 46.03
CA GLN A 20 -11.86 28.65 45.90
C GLN A 20 -11.96 29.43 44.58
N ASN A 21 -10.88 30.04 44.09
CA ASN A 21 -10.88 30.68 42.77
C ASN A 21 -11.06 29.65 41.63
N ALA A 22 -10.37 28.50 41.70
CA ALA A 22 -10.54 27.43 40.73
C ALA A 22 -11.98 26.89 40.71
N ALA A 23 -12.59 26.68 41.89
CA ALA A 23 -13.98 26.27 42.01
C ALA A 23 -14.96 27.30 41.42
N VAL A 24 -14.75 28.60 41.65
CA VAL A 24 -15.57 29.67 41.07
C VAL A 24 -15.44 29.73 39.54
N VAL A 25 -14.22 29.58 38.99
CA VAL A 25 -14.00 29.52 37.53
C VAL A 25 -14.69 28.29 36.93
N LEU A 26 -14.59 27.12 37.56
CA LEU A 26 -15.26 25.90 37.10
C LEU A 26 -16.79 25.96 37.21
N GLN A 27 -17.35 26.64 38.21
CA GLN A 27 -18.79 26.92 38.29
C GLN A 27 -19.25 27.91 37.21
N LYS A 28 -18.43 28.91 36.89
CA LYS A 28 -18.68 29.85 35.78
C LYS A 28 -18.67 29.14 34.41
N GLU A 29 -17.74 28.20 34.21
CA GLU A 29 -17.76 27.35 33.00
C GLU A 29 -18.97 26.41 32.96
N LYS A 30 -19.31 25.75 34.08
CA LYS A 30 -20.48 24.85 34.12
C LYS A 30 -21.80 25.59 33.87
N SER A 31 -21.96 26.81 34.38
CA SER A 31 -23.16 27.63 34.11
C SER A 31 -23.20 28.12 32.66
N ALA A 32 -22.07 28.53 32.08
CA ALA A 32 -21.98 28.86 30.65
C ALA A 32 -22.32 27.66 29.75
N LYS A 33 -21.79 26.46 30.06
CA LYS A 33 -22.07 25.22 29.32
C LYS A 33 -23.53 24.74 29.49
N LYS A 34 -24.18 25.03 30.63
CA LYS A 34 -25.61 24.73 30.86
C LYS A 34 -26.51 25.62 29.99
N LEU A 35 -26.22 26.92 29.90
CA LEU A 35 -26.93 27.86 29.02
C LEU A 35 -26.88 27.43 27.54
N SER A 36 -25.76 26.90 27.05
CA SER A 36 -25.66 26.36 25.69
C SER A 36 -26.35 24.99 25.51
N SER A 37 -26.67 24.27 26.59
CA SER A 37 -27.28 22.94 26.54
C SER A 37 -28.80 22.94 26.68
N GLU A 38 -29.40 24.03 27.19
CA GLU A 38 -30.85 24.12 27.40
C GLU A 38 -31.62 24.64 26.19
N GLN A 39 -30.93 25.04 25.11
CA GLN A 39 -31.56 25.50 23.86
C GLN A 39 -31.74 24.38 22.81
N LEU A 40 -31.32 23.14 23.11
CA LEU A 40 -31.45 21.98 22.22
C LEU A 40 -31.82 20.71 23.01
N VAL A 41 -33.12 20.48 23.22
CA VAL A 41 -33.84 19.18 23.20
C VAL A 41 -35.25 19.40 23.76
N GLU A 42 -36.25 19.39 22.88
CA GLU A 42 -37.66 19.18 23.23
C GLU A 42 -38.33 18.31 22.15
N VAL A 43 -38.23 17.00 22.28
CA VAL A 43 -39.19 16.04 21.71
C VAL A 43 -39.37 14.92 22.74
N THR A 44 -40.62 14.66 23.13
CA THR A 44 -40.97 13.81 24.27
C THR A 44 -40.81 12.32 23.94
N THR A 45 -40.39 11.53 24.93
CA THR A 45 -40.51 10.06 24.87
C THR A 45 -41.94 9.61 25.19
N SER A 46 -42.40 8.57 24.50
CA SER A 46 -43.51 7.72 24.94
C SER A 46 -43.36 6.35 24.28
N ALA A 47 -43.57 5.29 25.05
CA ALA A 47 -43.52 3.92 24.57
C ALA A 47 -44.64 3.13 25.22
N GLU A 48 -45.48 2.46 24.43
CA GLU A 48 -45.99 1.13 24.80
C GLU A 48 -46.70 0.39 23.64
N HIS A 49 -46.69 -0.94 23.78
CA HIS A 49 -47.67 -1.92 23.30
C HIS A 49 -47.68 -2.47 21.84
N LEU A 50 -47.77 -3.81 21.80
CA LEU A 50 -48.28 -4.75 20.77
C LEU A 50 -47.57 -4.95 19.42
N GLN A 51 -46.77 -6.02 19.40
CA GLN A 51 -46.90 -7.19 18.50
C GLN A 51 -47.65 -7.03 17.15
N LYS A 52 -46.92 -7.20 16.03
CA LYS A 52 -47.20 -8.30 15.08
C LYS A 52 -46.00 -8.64 14.18
N ARG A 53 -46.15 -9.69 13.38
CA ARG A 53 -45.10 -10.40 12.61
C ARG A 53 -45.34 -10.24 11.10
N TYR A 54 -44.30 -10.52 10.30
CA TYR A 54 -44.26 -10.85 8.85
C TYR A 54 -44.01 -9.74 7.80
N THR A 55 -42.86 -9.90 7.10
CA THR A 55 -42.53 -9.67 5.67
C THR A 55 -42.80 -8.34 4.93
N PRO A 56 -41.83 -7.87 4.10
CA PRO A 56 -42.05 -6.84 3.09
C PRO A 56 -42.65 -7.40 1.79
N PRO A 57 -43.64 -6.71 1.19
CA PRO A 57 -43.55 -6.33 -0.23
C PRO A 57 -44.11 -4.88 -0.47
N PRO A 58 -44.47 -4.44 -1.69
CA PRO A 58 -43.57 -3.73 -2.62
C PRO A 58 -44.03 -2.29 -2.99
N PRO A 59 -43.17 -1.46 -3.63
CA PRO A 59 -43.49 -0.05 -3.93
C PRO A 59 -44.19 0.18 -5.28
N LYS A 60 -45.40 0.79 -5.26
CA LYS A 60 -46.16 1.42 -6.37
C LYS A 60 -47.12 2.47 -5.74
N SER A 61 -47.54 3.58 -6.36
CA SER A 61 -47.25 4.21 -7.67
C SER A 61 -47.62 5.72 -7.67
N SER A 62 -47.38 6.42 -8.78
CA SER A 62 -47.67 7.85 -9.03
C SER A 62 -49.14 8.17 -9.37
N PRO A 63 -49.47 9.45 -9.62
CA PRO A 63 -49.83 9.89 -10.99
C PRO A 63 -49.14 11.21 -11.42
N LEU A 64 -48.82 11.57 -12.68
CA LEU A 64 -49.05 11.04 -14.05
C LEU A 64 -50.30 11.54 -14.82
N LYS A 65 -50.06 12.35 -15.87
CA LYS A 65 -50.82 12.47 -17.15
C LYS A 65 -49.78 12.70 -18.29
N THR A 66 -49.57 11.81 -19.28
CA THR A 66 -50.34 11.58 -20.55
C THR A 66 -49.84 12.51 -21.69
N ALA A 67 -49.45 12.09 -22.92
CA ALA A 67 -49.69 10.86 -23.73
C ALA A 67 -48.48 10.48 -24.67
N ILE A 68 -48.10 9.21 -24.92
CA ILE A 68 -48.48 8.25 -26.04
C ILE A 68 -47.68 8.46 -27.38
N PRO A 69 -47.25 7.44 -28.20
CA PRO A 69 -47.00 5.95 -28.06
C PRO A 69 -45.52 5.49 -28.38
N LEU A 70 -44.98 4.34 -27.91
CA LEU A 70 -44.94 2.92 -28.44
C LEU A 70 -44.17 2.72 -29.79
N VAL A 71 -43.29 1.72 -30.07
CA VAL A 71 -43.30 0.24 -29.87
C VAL A 71 -41.88 -0.43 -29.71
N LYS A 72 -41.84 -1.66 -29.13
CA LYS A 72 -40.77 -2.71 -29.02
C LYS A 72 -39.97 -2.97 -30.33
N SER A 73 -38.70 -3.44 -30.42
CA SER A 73 -37.84 -4.38 -29.65
C SER A 73 -38.10 -5.90 -29.92
N SER A 74 -37.14 -6.85 -29.89
CA SER A 74 -35.82 -6.92 -29.19
C SER A 74 -34.57 -7.44 -30.01
N PRO A 75 -33.97 -8.68 -29.89
CA PRO A 75 -32.49 -8.82 -29.85
C PRO A 75 -31.79 -9.99 -30.66
N ASN A 76 -30.48 -10.21 -30.40
CA ASN A 76 -29.56 -11.37 -30.65
C ASN A 76 -28.58 -11.35 -31.86
N LEU A 77 -27.28 -11.53 -31.57
CA LEU A 77 -26.37 -12.40 -32.33
C LEU A 77 -25.19 -12.90 -31.45
N SER A 78 -24.68 -14.09 -31.73
CA SER A 78 -23.46 -14.66 -31.13
C SER A 78 -22.74 -15.58 -32.12
N THR A 79 -21.41 -15.72 -31.96
CA THR A 79 -20.59 -16.84 -32.48
C THR A 79 -20.25 -16.89 -33.98
N ALA A 80 -19.16 -16.22 -34.37
CA ALA A 80 -18.17 -16.65 -35.39
C ALA A 80 -16.83 -15.97 -35.02
N LYS A 81 -15.67 -16.65 -34.84
CA LYS A 81 -14.83 -17.45 -35.75
C LYS A 81 -14.20 -16.66 -36.91
N LEU A 82 -12.85 -16.62 -36.92
CA LEU A 82 -11.97 -16.26 -38.04
C LEU A 82 -12.26 -17.12 -39.28
N PRO A 83 -12.16 -16.56 -40.50
CA PRO A 83 -10.89 -16.43 -41.25
C PRO A 83 -10.68 -14.99 -41.82
N ASP A 84 -9.60 -14.60 -42.51
CA ASP A 84 -8.23 -15.13 -42.73
C ASP A 84 -7.30 -13.93 -43.02
N GLU A 85 -6.00 -14.00 -42.69
CA GLU A 85 -5.05 -12.89 -42.94
C GLU A 85 -4.51 -12.82 -44.38
N ASP A 86 -4.68 -13.89 -45.18
CA ASP A 86 -4.13 -14.00 -46.54
C ASP A 86 -4.66 -12.93 -47.51
N HIS A 87 -5.89 -12.44 -47.31
CA HIS A 87 -6.50 -11.45 -48.19
C HIS A 87 -5.85 -10.06 -48.11
N LEU A 88 -5.09 -9.77 -47.04
CA LEU A 88 -4.35 -8.51 -46.91
C LEU A 88 -2.96 -8.60 -47.56
N MET A 89 -2.34 -9.78 -47.52
CA MET A 89 -1.03 -10.04 -48.15
C MET A 89 -1.10 -10.05 -49.69
N GLN A 90 -2.25 -10.39 -50.27
CA GLN A 90 -2.44 -10.38 -51.74
C GLN A 90 -2.49 -8.97 -52.34
N PHE A 91 -2.84 -7.94 -51.56
CA PHE A 91 -3.03 -6.57 -52.06
C PHE A 91 -1.74 -5.71 -52.08
N LEU A 92 -0.65 -6.19 -51.47
CA LEU A 92 0.57 -5.41 -51.23
C LEU A 92 1.81 -5.88 -52.02
N ASN A 93 1.70 -6.93 -52.84
CA ASN A 93 2.86 -7.58 -53.44
C ASN A 93 2.78 -7.78 -54.97
N ASN A 94 2.41 -6.74 -55.73
CA ASN A 94 2.62 -6.71 -57.18
C ASN A 94 2.91 -5.26 -57.66
N PRO A 95 4.16 -4.94 -58.07
CA PRO A 95 4.56 -3.56 -58.38
C PRO A 95 4.53 -3.20 -59.88
N THR A 96 4.72 -1.90 -60.15
CA THR A 96 5.22 -1.26 -61.39
C THR A 96 4.22 -0.86 -62.50
N THR A 97 4.68 0.11 -63.31
CA THR A 97 4.24 0.54 -64.66
C THR A 97 2.78 0.99 -64.84
N VAL A 98 2.61 2.31 -64.87
CA VAL A 98 1.54 2.95 -65.66
C VAL A 98 2.13 3.28 -67.03
N ASP A 99 1.92 2.38 -67.99
CA ASP A 99 2.19 2.63 -69.42
C ASP A 99 0.91 3.04 -70.14
N ILE A 100 1.04 3.80 -71.23
CA ILE A 100 -0.07 4.36 -72.00
C ILE A 100 -0.03 3.81 -73.43
N GLU A 101 -0.96 2.90 -73.76
CA GLU A 101 -1.51 2.68 -75.12
C GLU A 101 -2.78 1.78 -74.98
N VAL A 102 -3.98 2.26 -75.31
CA VAL A 102 -4.64 2.21 -76.64
C VAL A 102 -4.94 0.77 -77.13
N THR A 103 -6.23 0.36 -77.15
CA THR A 103 -6.90 -0.23 -78.34
C THR A 103 -8.40 -0.52 -78.17
N THR A 104 -9.20 0.10 -79.04
CA THR A 104 -10.41 -0.39 -79.77
C THR A 104 -11.24 -1.61 -79.28
N ASN A 105 -12.57 -1.43 -79.22
CA ASN A 105 -13.56 -2.01 -80.16
C ASN A 105 -14.99 -1.48 -79.82
N LYS A 106 -16.08 -1.65 -80.57
CA LYS A 106 -16.49 -1.75 -82.00
C LYS A 106 -17.95 -2.30 -81.97
N GLU A 107 -18.65 -2.42 -83.12
CA GLU A 107 -20.04 -2.90 -83.33
C GLU A 107 -21.15 -1.83 -83.15
N ASN A 108 -22.22 -1.74 -83.97
CA ASN A 108 -22.59 -2.47 -85.21
C ASN A 108 -23.54 -1.65 -86.13
N GLY A 109 -23.65 -2.05 -87.41
CA GLY A 109 -24.70 -1.67 -88.36
C GLY A 109 -24.40 -0.49 -89.31
N GLU A 110 -24.80 -0.45 -90.60
CA GLU A 110 -24.84 -1.38 -91.76
C GLU A 110 -25.80 -0.76 -92.83
N ILE A 111 -25.90 -1.33 -94.05
CA ILE A 111 -26.54 -0.84 -95.29
C ILE A 111 -25.61 0.14 -96.05
N VAL A 112 -24.86 -0.18 -97.12
CA VAL A 112 -24.90 -1.19 -98.23
C VAL A 112 -25.78 -0.79 -99.43
N LEU A 113 -25.12 -0.39 -100.53
CA LEU A 113 -25.27 -0.76 -101.96
C LEU A 113 -24.39 0.24 -102.78
N ASN A 114 -23.38 -0.19 -103.57
CA ASN A 114 -23.44 -0.56 -105.01
C ASN A 114 -23.87 0.59 -105.96
N GLU A 115 -23.28 0.81 -107.15
CA GLU A 115 -22.37 -0.05 -107.97
C GLU A 115 -21.65 0.75 -109.11
N LYS A 116 -20.42 0.35 -109.52
CA LYS A 116 -19.84 0.38 -110.91
C LYS A 116 -19.74 1.71 -111.72
N GLU A 117 -18.98 1.83 -112.84
CA GLU A 117 -17.66 1.28 -113.27
C GLU A 117 -17.14 2.05 -114.53
N ASN A 118 -15.86 1.87 -114.88
CA ASN A 118 -15.17 2.20 -116.16
C ASN A 118 -15.02 3.69 -116.58
N VAL A 119 -13.93 4.23 -117.19
CA VAL A 119 -12.63 3.77 -117.78
C VAL A 119 -12.53 4.00 -119.31
N ALA A 120 -11.37 4.56 -119.74
CA ALA A 120 -10.83 4.61 -121.13
C ALA A 120 -11.56 5.51 -122.17
N SER A 121 -10.94 5.95 -123.28
CA SER A 121 -9.52 6.27 -123.58
C SER A 121 -9.39 7.09 -124.88
N SER A 122 -8.28 7.83 -124.99
CA SER A 122 -7.67 8.54 -126.13
C SER A 122 -7.98 8.08 -127.58
N LYS A 123 -8.19 9.04 -128.53
CA LYS A 123 -7.15 9.48 -129.50
C LYS A 123 -7.59 10.50 -130.59
N GLU A 124 -6.66 11.43 -130.84
CA GLU A 124 -6.19 12.04 -132.11
C GLU A 124 -6.98 11.89 -133.43
N THR A 125 -7.16 13.02 -134.13
CA THR A 125 -6.94 13.17 -135.59
C THR A 125 -6.64 14.65 -135.92
N ASN A 126 -6.21 14.98 -137.15
CA ASN A 126 -5.44 16.20 -137.46
C ASN A 126 -5.70 16.70 -138.90
N ILE A 127 -5.37 17.97 -139.21
CA ILE A 127 -5.33 18.60 -140.57
C ILE A 127 -6.76 18.90 -141.15
N ASP A 128 -7.09 19.99 -141.87
CA ASP A 128 -6.30 21.03 -142.59
C ASP A 128 -6.89 22.48 -142.58
N MET A 129 -6.21 23.39 -143.30
CA MET A 129 -6.47 24.81 -143.61
C MET A 129 -7.90 25.24 -144.00
N ASN A 130 -8.34 26.43 -143.54
CA ASN A 130 -8.17 27.67 -144.33
C ASN A 130 -8.33 28.97 -143.49
N ALA A 131 -7.99 30.12 -144.07
CA ALA A 131 -7.83 31.41 -143.35
C ALA A 131 -8.86 32.49 -143.74
N ALA A 132 -9.05 33.46 -142.82
CA ALA A 132 -10.15 34.44 -142.74
C ALA A 132 -11.53 33.80 -142.44
N ASP A 133 -12.40 34.36 -141.60
CA ASP A 133 -12.38 35.70 -140.99
C ASP A 133 -11.94 35.72 -139.51
N ILE A 134 -11.12 36.70 -139.13
CA ILE A 134 -10.33 36.68 -137.88
C ILE A 134 -10.99 37.43 -136.70
N GLU A 135 -11.93 38.35 -136.95
CA GLU A 135 -12.44 39.26 -135.90
C GLU A 135 -13.63 38.68 -135.09
N ILE A 136 -14.45 37.81 -135.67
CA ILE A 136 -15.65 37.26 -135.00
C ILE A 136 -15.27 36.22 -133.92
N SER A 137 -14.19 35.45 -134.13
CA SER A 137 -13.78 34.40 -133.19
C SER A 137 -13.22 34.94 -131.85
N SER A 138 -12.85 36.22 -131.78
CA SER A 138 -12.29 36.82 -130.56
C SER A 138 -13.37 37.06 -129.51
N THR A 139 -14.46 37.72 -129.89
CA THR A 139 -15.54 38.16 -128.99
C THR A 139 -16.40 36.99 -128.49
N GLU A 140 -16.57 35.92 -129.27
CA GLU A 140 -17.23 34.71 -128.82
C GLU A 140 -16.42 33.97 -127.73
N LYS A 141 -15.09 33.90 -127.89
CA LYS A 141 -14.19 33.32 -126.87
C LYS A 141 -14.19 34.16 -125.59
N GLU A 142 -14.17 35.47 -125.71
CA GLU A 142 -14.31 36.40 -124.58
C GLU A 142 -15.65 36.20 -123.84
N CYS A 143 -16.77 36.14 -124.57
CA CYS A 143 -18.09 35.82 -124.00
C CYS A 143 -18.15 34.43 -123.35
N GLN A 144 -17.39 33.46 -123.85
CA GLN A 144 -17.30 32.11 -123.29
C GLN A 144 -16.45 32.08 -122.01
N MET A 145 -15.34 32.84 -121.97
CA MET A 145 -14.52 33.02 -120.77
C MET A 145 -15.31 33.72 -119.66
N LEU A 146 -15.98 34.84 -119.97
CA LEU A 146 -16.84 35.56 -119.01
C LEU A 146 -17.96 34.66 -118.45
N ARG A 147 -18.58 33.80 -119.26
CA ARG A 147 -19.56 32.81 -118.77
C ARG A 147 -18.94 31.75 -117.85
N ASN A 148 -17.71 31.34 -118.09
CA ASN A 148 -17.00 30.38 -117.23
C ASN A 148 -16.53 31.04 -115.93
N GLU A 149 -16.10 32.30 -115.97
CA GLU A 149 -15.71 33.08 -114.80
C GLU A 149 -16.92 33.41 -113.91
N VAL A 150 -18.06 33.81 -114.49
CA VAL A 150 -19.33 33.95 -113.75
C VAL A 150 -19.78 32.63 -113.13
N ARG A 151 -19.54 31.48 -113.79
CA ARG A 151 -19.77 30.15 -113.18
C ARG A 151 -18.80 29.85 -112.03
N SER A 152 -17.51 30.18 -112.18
CA SER A 152 -16.51 30.00 -111.11
C SER A 152 -16.88 30.86 -109.90
N LEU A 153 -17.11 32.16 -110.10
CA LEU A 153 -17.57 33.09 -109.07
C LEU A 153 -18.89 32.66 -108.43
N ASN A 154 -19.85 32.10 -109.16
CA ASN A 154 -21.09 31.59 -108.58
C ASN A 154 -20.89 30.28 -107.78
N ASN A 155 -19.98 29.40 -108.21
CA ASN A 155 -19.59 28.20 -107.46
C ASN A 155 -18.79 28.57 -106.20
N GLU A 156 -17.87 29.52 -106.30
CA GLU A 156 -17.08 30.06 -105.20
C GLU A 156 -17.96 30.80 -104.20
N MET A 157 -18.90 31.63 -104.67
CA MET A 157 -19.92 32.26 -103.82
C MET A 157 -20.81 31.22 -103.12
N SER A 158 -21.20 30.15 -103.82
CA SER A 158 -21.98 29.06 -103.22
C SER A 158 -21.17 28.28 -102.17
N LEU A 159 -19.88 28.02 -102.44
CA LEU A 159 -18.96 27.39 -101.49
C LEU A 159 -18.68 28.29 -100.28
N LEU A 160 -18.55 29.60 -100.51
CA LEU A 160 -18.37 30.62 -99.47
C LEU A 160 -19.63 30.70 -98.60
N LEU A 161 -20.83 30.76 -99.19
CA LEU A 161 -22.12 30.72 -98.48
C LEU A 161 -22.34 29.41 -97.70
N HIS A 162 -21.86 28.27 -98.22
CA HIS A 162 -21.89 27.02 -97.47
C HIS A 162 -20.88 27.06 -96.31
N ARG A 163 -19.70 27.65 -96.51
CA ARG A 163 -18.66 27.80 -95.47
C ARG A 163 -19.05 28.80 -94.38
N THR A 164 -19.71 29.91 -94.71
CA THR A 164 -20.26 30.83 -93.71
C THR A 164 -21.39 30.16 -92.94
N LYS A 165 -22.33 29.47 -93.59
CA LYS A 165 -23.39 28.73 -92.89
C LYS A 165 -22.87 27.59 -92.01
N ALA A 166 -21.79 26.92 -92.42
CA ALA A 166 -21.11 25.94 -91.58
C ALA A 166 -20.49 26.61 -90.33
N ALA A 167 -19.76 27.71 -90.53
CA ALA A 167 -19.17 28.48 -89.42
C ALA A 167 -20.23 29.11 -88.50
N GLU A 168 -21.33 29.64 -89.03
CA GLU A 168 -22.50 30.11 -88.28
C GLU A 168 -23.03 28.99 -87.37
N LYS A 169 -23.33 27.82 -87.96
CA LYS A 169 -23.80 26.64 -87.23
C LYS A 169 -22.79 26.11 -86.20
N GLU A 170 -21.49 26.26 -86.43
CA GLU A 170 -20.44 25.94 -85.45
C GLU A 170 -20.39 26.98 -84.32
N THR A 171 -20.52 28.28 -84.62
CA THR A 171 -20.60 29.32 -83.56
C THR A 171 -21.88 29.23 -82.74
N GLU A 172 -23.02 28.82 -83.33
CA GLU A 172 -24.25 28.53 -82.59
C GLU A 172 -24.08 27.35 -81.62
N LYS A 173 -23.43 26.26 -82.07
CA LYS A 173 -23.08 25.12 -81.18
C LYS A 173 -22.17 25.57 -80.04
N VAL A 174 -21.04 26.20 -80.35
CA VAL A 174 -20.06 26.67 -79.34
C VAL A 174 -20.71 27.65 -78.36
N LYS A 175 -21.65 28.49 -78.80
CA LYS A 175 -22.44 29.37 -77.93
C LYS A 175 -23.40 28.59 -77.03
N GLY A 176 -24.02 27.51 -77.52
CA GLY A 176 -24.82 26.59 -76.71
C GLY A 176 -23.98 25.84 -75.67
N ASP A 177 -22.85 25.28 -76.09
CA ASP A 177 -21.91 24.57 -75.22
C ASP A 177 -21.34 25.50 -74.13
N LEU A 178 -21.02 26.75 -74.48
CA LEU A 178 -20.60 27.80 -73.55
C LEU A 178 -21.71 28.15 -72.54
N MET A 179 -22.94 28.35 -73.02
CA MET A 179 -24.08 28.65 -72.14
C MET A 179 -24.39 27.48 -71.19
N GLU A 180 -24.19 26.22 -71.62
CA GLU A 180 -24.31 25.07 -70.72
C GLU A 180 -23.15 25.01 -69.72
N ALA A 181 -21.91 25.33 -70.14
CA ALA A 181 -20.76 25.41 -69.24
C ALA A 181 -20.94 26.52 -68.18
N GLU A 182 -21.42 27.71 -68.55
CA GLU A 182 -21.77 28.80 -67.63
C GLU A 182 -22.87 28.38 -66.64
N ALA A 183 -23.89 27.66 -67.10
CA ALA A 183 -24.94 27.11 -66.24
C ALA A 183 -24.42 26.03 -65.27
N ARG A 184 -23.50 25.15 -65.72
CA ARG A 184 -22.82 24.16 -64.88
C ARG A 184 -21.92 24.82 -63.82
N ILE A 185 -21.12 25.83 -64.21
CA ILE A 185 -20.29 26.62 -63.29
C ILE A 185 -21.17 27.32 -62.24
N SER A 186 -22.27 27.94 -62.66
CA SER A 186 -23.22 28.62 -61.76
C SER A 186 -23.81 27.68 -60.71
N ARG A 187 -24.15 26.44 -61.09
CA ARG A 187 -24.63 25.40 -60.15
C ARG A 187 -23.53 24.98 -59.17
N LEU A 188 -22.35 24.62 -59.68
CA LEU A 188 -21.21 24.22 -58.83
C LEU A 188 -20.79 25.33 -57.86
N GLN A 189 -20.90 26.60 -58.25
CA GLN A 189 -20.64 27.74 -57.38
C GLN A 189 -21.69 27.88 -56.26
N ALA A 190 -22.97 27.61 -56.56
CA ALA A 190 -24.04 27.58 -55.54
C ALA A 190 -23.86 26.39 -54.58
N ASP A 191 -23.55 25.20 -55.10
CA ASP A 191 -23.30 23.99 -54.29
C ASP A 191 -22.08 24.18 -53.36
N LEU A 192 -21.00 24.80 -53.87
CA LEU A 192 -19.81 25.15 -53.08
C LEU A 192 -20.16 26.16 -51.97
N GLN A 193 -21.01 27.16 -52.25
CA GLN A 193 -21.46 28.12 -51.23
C GLN A 193 -22.35 27.46 -50.17
N GLY A 194 -23.27 26.58 -50.56
CA GLY A 194 -24.10 25.80 -49.65
C GLY A 194 -23.26 24.91 -48.72
N SER A 195 -22.34 24.13 -49.30
CA SER A 195 -21.39 23.29 -48.55
C SER A 195 -20.52 24.11 -47.58
N ARG A 196 -20.05 25.29 -48.00
CA ARG A 196 -19.27 26.20 -47.13
C ARG A 196 -20.10 26.76 -45.97
N LEU A 197 -21.36 27.13 -46.20
CA LEU A 197 -22.27 27.59 -45.13
C LEU A 197 -22.59 26.47 -44.15
N GLN A 198 -22.83 25.26 -44.63
CA GLN A 198 -23.06 24.08 -43.79
C GLN A 198 -21.81 23.76 -42.95
N SER A 199 -20.61 23.75 -43.54
CA SER A 199 -19.35 23.54 -42.82
C SER A 199 -19.08 24.58 -41.73
N LEU A 200 -19.51 25.85 -41.92
CA LEU A 200 -19.44 26.87 -40.87
C LEU A 200 -20.43 26.59 -39.74
N SER A 201 -21.67 26.22 -40.05
CA SER A 201 -22.69 25.83 -39.07
C SER A 201 -22.26 24.60 -38.25
N ASP A 202 -21.68 23.59 -38.89
CA ASP A 202 -21.16 22.40 -38.23
C ASP A 202 -19.97 22.74 -37.32
N ALA A 203 -19.07 23.63 -37.75
CA ALA A 203 -17.97 24.11 -36.93
C ALA A 203 -18.42 24.95 -35.72
N GLU A 204 -19.52 25.69 -35.83
CA GLU A 204 -20.14 26.42 -34.72
C GLU A 204 -20.84 25.46 -33.73
N LEU A 205 -21.56 24.45 -34.23
CA LEU A 205 -22.16 23.40 -33.42
C LEU A 205 -21.10 22.59 -32.66
N ILE A 206 -20.01 22.19 -33.33
CA ILE A 206 -18.88 21.50 -32.70
C ILE A 206 -18.27 22.37 -31.59
N ARG A 207 -18.06 23.68 -31.83
CA ARG A 207 -17.51 24.60 -30.83
C ARG A 207 -18.45 24.77 -29.63
N SER A 208 -19.76 24.82 -29.86
CA SER A 208 -20.78 24.87 -28.80
C SER A 208 -20.77 23.59 -27.95
N LEU A 209 -20.74 22.42 -28.60
CA LEU A 209 -20.65 21.12 -27.92
C LEU A 209 -19.33 20.93 -27.16
N GLN A 210 -18.21 21.46 -27.68
CA GLN A 210 -16.93 21.47 -26.97
C GLN A 210 -17.01 22.29 -25.68
N ALA A 211 -17.49 23.53 -25.75
CA ALA A 211 -17.65 24.39 -24.58
C ALA A 211 -18.64 23.81 -23.53
N ALA A 212 -19.73 23.17 -23.99
CA ALA A 212 -20.68 22.50 -23.11
C ALA A 212 -20.07 21.28 -22.40
N ASN A 213 -19.27 20.47 -23.11
CA ASN A 213 -18.54 19.35 -22.52
C ASN A 213 -17.47 19.83 -21.54
N GLU A 214 -16.71 20.88 -21.87
CA GLU A 214 -15.68 21.46 -20.99
C GLU A 214 -16.32 21.94 -19.66
N LEU A 215 -17.41 22.69 -19.73
CA LEU A 215 -18.18 23.13 -18.56
C LEU A 215 -18.74 21.94 -17.75
N LEU A 216 -19.25 20.89 -18.39
CA LEU A 216 -19.69 19.68 -17.70
C LEU A 216 -18.53 18.94 -17.02
N THR A 217 -17.35 18.87 -17.64
CA THR A 217 -16.17 18.26 -17.01
C THR A 217 -15.68 19.08 -15.82
N GLN A 218 -15.75 20.42 -15.87
CA GLN A 218 -15.44 21.28 -14.73
C GLN A 218 -16.46 21.12 -13.60
N GLN A 219 -17.76 21.11 -13.89
CA GLN A 219 -18.78 20.86 -12.86
C GLN A 219 -18.64 19.46 -12.24
N THR A 220 -18.25 18.45 -13.03
CA THR A 220 -18.00 17.10 -12.55
C THR A 220 -16.74 17.04 -11.67
N SER A 221 -15.65 17.70 -12.06
CA SER A 221 -14.42 17.71 -11.26
C SER A 221 -14.56 18.54 -9.97
N GLU A 222 -15.23 19.69 -10.01
CA GLU A 222 -15.53 20.49 -8.83
C GLU A 222 -16.47 19.78 -7.84
N SER A 223 -17.51 19.09 -8.34
CA SER A 223 -18.43 18.34 -7.47
C SER A 223 -17.77 17.09 -6.88
N SER A 224 -16.93 16.40 -7.67
CA SER A 224 -16.08 15.30 -7.19
C SER A 224 -15.10 15.77 -6.12
N GLY A 225 -14.40 16.89 -6.34
CA GLY A 225 -13.48 17.50 -5.38
C GLY A 225 -14.15 17.79 -4.04
N LYS A 226 -15.28 18.50 -4.06
CA LYS A 226 -16.08 18.81 -2.86
C LYS A 226 -16.60 17.55 -2.16
N GLN A 227 -16.89 16.47 -2.89
CA GLN A 227 -17.23 15.17 -2.30
C GLN A 227 -16.02 14.49 -1.65
N THR A 228 -14.84 14.51 -2.29
CA THR A 228 -13.61 13.95 -1.70
C THR A 228 -13.17 14.72 -0.45
N GLU A 229 -13.21 16.05 -0.47
CA GLU A 229 -12.93 16.91 0.68
C GLU A 229 -13.86 16.60 1.86
N ALA A 230 -15.18 16.49 1.62
CA ALA A 230 -16.15 16.13 2.65
C ALA A 230 -15.90 14.73 3.21
N ILE A 231 -15.56 13.74 2.37
CA ILE A 231 -15.24 12.37 2.80
C ILE A 231 -13.94 12.34 3.63
N GLU A 232 -12.94 13.15 3.27
CA GLU A 232 -11.69 13.27 4.04
C GLU A 232 -11.92 13.97 5.38
N GLU A 233 -12.71 15.05 5.43
CA GLU A 233 -13.15 15.66 6.69
C GLU A 233 -13.88 14.65 7.59
N PHE A 234 -14.80 13.84 7.05
CA PHE A 234 -15.50 12.83 7.85
C PHE A 234 -14.57 11.71 8.33
N ARG A 235 -13.61 11.27 7.51
CA ARG A 235 -12.56 10.31 7.94
C ARG A 235 -11.67 10.88 9.03
N GLN A 236 -11.27 12.15 8.91
CA GLN A 236 -10.45 12.80 9.93
C GLN A 236 -11.23 12.95 11.24
N LYS A 237 -12.50 13.38 11.19
CA LYS A 237 -13.39 13.44 12.37
C LYS A 237 -13.63 12.06 13.00
N LEU A 238 -13.65 10.99 12.22
CA LEU A 238 -13.74 9.61 12.71
C LEU A 238 -12.46 9.20 13.45
N LEU A 239 -11.28 9.39 12.86
CA LEU A 239 -9.98 9.13 13.50
C LEU A 239 -9.80 9.97 14.78
N ASP A 240 -10.24 11.22 14.75
CA ASP A 240 -10.28 12.12 15.89
C ASP A 240 -11.22 11.64 17.01
N ALA A 241 -12.27 10.87 16.69
CA ALA A 241 -13.17 10.26 17.67
C ALA A 241 -12.61 8.94 18.21
N GLU A 242 -12.08 8.08 17.32
CA GLU A 242 -11.46 6.80 17.66
C GLU A 242 -10.23 6.98 18.57
N THR A 243 -9.38 7.97 18.29
CA THR A 243 -8.22 8.30 19.14
C THR A 243 -8.64 8.82 20.53
N LYS A 244 -9.67 9.66 20.62
CA LYS A 244 -10.25 10.12 21.90
C LYS A 244 -10.93 8.97 22.67
N GLN A 245 -11.57 8.04 21.98
CA GLN A 245 -12.14 6.83 22.58
C GLN A 245 -11.05 5.87 23.08
N ALA A 246 -9.95 5.70 22.34
CA ALA A 246 -8.81 4.90 22.76
C ALA A 246 -8.10 5.51 23.98
N ALA A 247 -7.94 6.85 24.02
CA ALA A 247 -7.39 7.56 25.16
C ALA A 247 -8.26 7.36 26.42
N THR A 248 -9.58 7.60 26.34
CA THR A 248 -10.49 7.41 27.49
C THR A 248 -10.60 5.94 27.93
N ALA A 249 -10.52 4.97 27.00
CA ALA A 249 -10.44 3.55 27.34
C ALA A 249 -9.14 3.20 28.11
N SER A 250 -8.00 3.78 27.70
CA SER A 250 -6.71 3.63 28.39
C SER A 250 -6.74 4.26 29.80
N GLU A 251 -7.30 5.47 29.93
CA GLU A 251 -7.50 6.14 31.23
C GLU A 251 -8.42 5.31 32.15
N MET A 252 -9.52 4.76 31.63
CA MET A 252 -10.41 3.88 32.39
C MET A 252 -9.71 2.60 32.85
N ALA A 253 -8.90 1.97 32.01
CA ALA A 253 -8.12 0.78 32.39
C ALA A 253 -7.05 1.11 33.46
N ALA A 254 -6.38 2.25 33.34
CA ALA A 254 -5.42 2.73 34.34
C ALA A 254 -6.09 3.05 35.68
N LEU A 255 -7.29 3.64 35.67
CA LEU A 255 -8.08 3.91 36.86
C LEU A 255 -8.60 2.61 37.51
N GLN A 256 -9.03 1.62 36.73
CA GLN A 256 -9.42 0.29 37.23
C GLN A 256 -8.24 -0.44 37.89
N SER A 257 -7.07 -0.45 37.25
CA SER A 257 -5.84 -1.01 37.82
C SER A 257 -5.45 -0.33 39.13
N ARG A 258 -5.52 1.01 39.19
CA ARG A 258 -5.24 1.75 40.43
C ARG A 258 -6.28 1.52 41.52
N LEU A 259 -7.56 1.31 41.16
CA LEU A 259 -8.61 0.95 42.12
C LEU A 259 -8.30 -0.40 42.77
N GLN A 260 -7.98 -1.43 41.96
CA GLN A 260 -7.63 -2.77 42.44
C GLN A 260 -6.43 -2.74 43.40
N LEU A 261 -5.38 -1.98 43.08
CA LEU A 261 -4.23 -1.81 43.99
C LEU A 261 -4.63 -1.20 45.34
N VAL A 262 -5.49 -0.18 45.34
CA VAL A 262 -6.00 0.45 46.58
C VAL A 262 -6.92 -0.51 47.36
N GLU A 263 -7.72 -1.33 46.68
CA GLU A 263 -8.55 -2.37 47.31
C GLU A 263 -7.69 -3.47 47.97
N GLU A 264 -6.61 -3.90 47.32
CA GLU A 264 -5.64 -4.83 47.92
C GLU A 264 -4.86 -4.22 49.09
N GLU A 265 -4.39 -2.96 48.97
CA GLU A 265 -3.70 -2.25 50.05
C GLU A 265 -4.62 -2.06 51.26
N LYS A 266 -5.90 -1.71 51.02
CA LYS A 266 -6.92 -1.63 52.07
C LYS A 266 -7.11 -2.98 52.74
N LEU A 267 -7.27 -4.07 51.99
CA LEU A 267 -7.46 -5.41 52.55
C LEU A 267 -6.25 -5.85 53.39
N ARG A 268 -5.03 -5.56 52.94
CA ARG A 268 -3.79 -5.80 53.70
C ARG A 268 -3.75 -5.00 55.01
N ALA A 269 -4.20 -3.74 54.98
CA ALA A 269 -4.27 -2.88 56.17
C ALA A 269 -5.35 -3.34 57.17
N GLU A 270 -6.53 -3.75 56.69
CA GLU A 270 -7.60 -4.33 57.51
C GLU A 270 -7.14 -5.63 58.19
N GLN A 271 -6.46 -6.52 57.46
CA GLN A 271 -5.86 -7.74 58.01
C GLN A 271 -4.77 -7.44 59.06
N ALA A 272 -3.86 -6.50 58.78
CA ALA A 272 -2.81 -6.11 59.73
C ALA A 272 -3.42 -5.57 61.04
N LEU A 273 -4.38 -4.66 60.94
CA LEU A 273 -5.08 -4.08 62.09
C LEU A 273 -5.83 -5.16 62.90
N GLN A 274 -6.44 -6.14 62.24
CA GLN A 274 -7.07 -7.27 62.93
C GLN A 274 -6.04 -8.08 63.74
N THR A 275 -4.89 -8.44 63.14
CA THR A 275 -3.84 -9.18 63.87
C THR A 275 -3.22 -8.39 65.03
N GLU A 276 -3.18 -7.05 64.93
CA GLU A 276 -2.76 -6.18 66.03
C GLU A 276 -3.79 -6.17 67.17
N GLN A 277 -5.10 -6.10 66.85
CA GLN A 277 -6.17 -6.21 67.85
C GLN A 277 -6.18 -7.58 68.55
N GLU A 278 -5.97 -8.66 67.82
CA GLU A 278 -5.84 -10.01 68.39
C GLU A 278 -4.62 -10.14 69.32
N CYS A 279 -3.48 -9.54 68.94
CA CYS A 279 -2.29 -9.47 69.78
C CYS A 279 -2.51 -8.66 71.07
N VAL A 280 -3.10 -7.46 70.97
CA VAL A 280 -3.36 -6.58 72.12
C VAL A 280 -4.40 -7.18 73.07
N THR A 281 -5.45 -7.82 72.55
CA THR A 281 -6.46 -8.49 73.39
C THR A 281 -5.90 -9.70 74.12
N GLN A 282 -5.04 -10.52 73.48
CA GLN A 282 -4.30 -11.57 74.16
C GLN A 282 -3.40 -11.00 75.27
N ARG A 283 -2.63 -9.94 75.00
CA ARG A 283 -1.74 -9.34 76.00
C ARG A 283 -2.48 -8.71 77.18
N LEU A 284 -3.69 -8.18 76.96
CA LEU A 284 -4.57 -7.71 78.04
C LEU A 284 -5.10 -8.87 78.89
N ALA A 285 -5.46 -10.01 78.28
CA ALA A 285 -5.88 -11.20 79.01
C ALA A 285 -4.75 -11.81 79.86
N GLU A 286 -3.51 -11.83 79.35
CA GLU A 286 -2.32 -12.21 80.12
C GLU A 286 -2.14 -11.33 81.36
N LEU A 287 -2.18 -10.00 81.20
CA LEU A 287 -2.03 -9.05 82.31
C LEU A 287 -3.15 -9.17 83.35
N GLN A 288 -4.39 -9.45 82.93
CA GLN A 288 -5.50 -9.72 83.84
C GLN A 288 -5.29 -11.04 84.62
N ALA A 289 -4.79 -12.09 83.96
CA ALA A 289 -4.47 -13.36 84.62
C ALA A 289 -3.31 -13.22 85.62
N GLU A 290 -2.25 -12.50 85.26
CA GLU A 290 -1.13 -12.20 86.18
C GLU A 290 -1.61 -11.37 87.39
N PHE A 291 -2.43 -10.33 87.18
CA PHE A 291 -3.01 -9.55 88.29
C PHE A 291 -3.90 -10.39 89.21
N ALA A 292 -4.71 -11.30 88.67
CA ALA A 292 -5.52 -12.24 89.45
C ALA A 292 -4.65 -13.21 90.28
N GLN A 293 -3.55 -13.71 89.71
CA GLN A 293 -2.57 -14.54 90.41
C GLN A 293 -1.89 -13.76 91.55
N TYR A 294 -1.40 -12.53 91.29
CA TYR A 294 -0.82 -11.66 92.32
C TYR A 294 -1.79 -11.36 93.46
N ARG A 295 -3.05 -11.04 93.15
CA ARG A 295 -4.10 -10.82 94.16
C ARG A 295 -4.31 -12.06 95.02
N THR A 296 -4.38 -13.24 94.40
CA THR A 296 -4.59 -14.52 95.09
C THR A 296 -3.39 -14.87 95.98
N ARG A 297 -2.15 -14.66 95.50
CA ARG A 297 -0.91 -14.85 96.27
C ARG A 297 -0.88 -13.93 97.49
N ALA A 298 -1.18 -12.64 97.32
CA ALA A 298 -1.23 -11.67 98.41
C ALA A 298 -2.30 -12.02 99.46
N GLN A 299 -3.50 -12.40 99.05
CA GLN A 299 -4.57 -12.83 99.97
C GLN A 299 -4.17 -14.09 100.76
N ARG A 300 -3.52 -15.07 100.11
CA ARG A 300 -3.06 -16.31 100.75
C ARG A 300 -1.95 -16.05 101.77
N THR A 301 -0.98 -15.19 101.44
CA THR A 301 0.07 -14.77 102.39
C THR A 301 -0.53 -14.03 103.58
N LEU A 302 -1.49 -13.13 103.37
CA LEU A 302 -2.12 -12.36 104.43
C LEU A 302 -2.89 -13.27 105.40
N ALA A 303 -3.72 -14.19 104.89
CA ALA A 303 -4.43 -15.17 105.71
C ALA A 303 -3.49 -16.09 106.51
N SER A 304 -2.37 -16.53 105.92
CA SER A 304 -1.34 -17.31 106.61
C SER A 304 -0.70 -16.53 107.76
N LYS A 305 -0.38 -15.24 107.58
CA LYS A 305 0.14 -14.40 108.67
C LYS A 305 -0.92 -14.10 109.74
N GLU A 306 -2.19 -13.96 109.38
CA GLU A 306 -3.28 -13.84 110.36
C GLU A 306 -3.46 -15.10 111.21
N GLN A 307 -3.35 -16.29 110.62
CA GLN A 307 -3.37 -17.57 111.33
C GLN A 307 -2.22 -17.67 112.36
N LEU A 308 -0.99 -17.38 111.94
CA LEU A 308 0.18 -17.39 112.82
C LEU A 308 0.04 -16.38 113.98
N ILE A 309 -0.50 -15.19 113.72
CA ILE A 309 -0.79 -14.18 114.76
C ILE A 309 -1.90 -14.67 115.71
N ALA A 310 -2.89 -15.40 115.22
CA ALA A 310 -3.94 -15.98 116.05
C ALA A 310 -3.40 -17.08 116.98
N GLU A 311 -2.50 -17.95 116.49
CA GLU A 311 -1.87 -19.00 117.29
C GLU A 311 -0.93 -18.43 118.36
N LEU A 312 -0.06 -17.48 117.99
CA LEU A 312 0.82 -16.76 118.94
C LEU A 312 0.05 -16.00 120.02
N ARG A 313 -1.20 -15.59 119.76
CA ARG A 313 -2.10 -14.99 120.76
C ARG A 313 -2.83 -16.00 121.64
N LYS A 314 -2.91 -17.26 121.23
CA LYS A 314 -3.78 -18.27 121.87
C LYS A 314 -3.09 -19.08 122.97
N SER A 315 -1.76 -19.11 123.00
CA SER A 315 -1.01 -19.73 124.10
C SER A 315 0.26 -18.95 124.47
N PRO A 316 0.34 -18.36 125.68
CA PRO A 316 1.59 -17.83 126.24
C PRO A 316 2.51 -18.93 126.80
N ALA A 317 2.10 -20.20 126.70
CA ALA A 317 2.86 -21.39 127.09
C ALA A 317 2.66 -22.48 126.02
N ALA A 318 3.01 -22.15 124.78
CA ALA A 318 2.92 -23.08 123.66
C ALA A 318 4.01 -24.17 123.78
N ASP A 319 3.63 -25.43 123.61
CA ASP A 319 4.60 -26.52 123.47
C ASP A 319 5.48 -26.25 122.24
N ALA A 320 6.80 -26.22 122.44
CA ALA A 320 7.76 -25.85 121.40
C ALA A 320 7.65 -26.73 120.15
N ASP A 321 7.29 -28.01 120.32
CA ASP A 321 7.01 -28.95 119.23
C ASP A 321 5.88 -28.48 118.29
N SER A 322 4.81 -27.87 118.82
CA SER A 322 3.74 -27.33 117.97
C SER A 322 4.22 -26.17 117.12
N LEU A 323 5.04 -25.28 117.70
CA LEU A 323 5.59 -24.13 116.98
C LEU A 323 6.59 -24.59 115.90
N LEU A 324 7.49 -25.52 116.24
CA LEU A 324 8.40 -26.19 115.30
C LEU A 324 7.65 -26.93 114.19
N GLN A 325 6.51 -27.57 114.50
CA GLN A 325 5.70 -28.27 113.51
C GLN A 325 5.05 -27.28 112.52
N ILE A 326 4.63 -26.10 112.98
CA ILE A 326 4.11 -25.00 112.15
C ILE A 326 5.23 -24.39 111.29
N GLU A 327 6.41 -24.11 111.84
CA GLU A 327 7.56 -23.60 111.08
C GLU A 327 8.05 -24.61 110.02
N MET A 328 8.14 -25.89 110.39
CA MET A 328 8.49 -26.97 109.47
C MET A 328 7.42 -27.16 108.38
N GLN A 329 6.14 -26.86 108.67
CA GLN A 329 5.08 -26.84 107.67
C GLN A 329 5.21 -25.64 106.73
N GLN A 330 5.48 -24.43 107.24
CA GLN A 330 5.74 -23.24 106.44
C GLN A 330 6.94 -23.45 105.49
N ILE A 331 8.05 -24.02 105.97
CA ILE A 331 9.23 -24.33 105.13
C ILE A 331 8.90 -25.35 104.02
N ARG A 332 7.99 -26.30 104.25
CA ARG A 332 7.51 -27.20 103.18
C ARG A 332 6.68 -26.46 102.14
N GLU A 333 5.80 -25.55 102.57
CA GLU A 333 4.93 -24.77 101.68
C GLU A 333 5.73 -23.73 100.88
N GLU A 334 6.72 -23.07 101.49
CA GLU A 334 7.67 -22.20 100.79
C GLU A 334 8.53 -22.98 99.80
N ARG A 335 9.04 -24.17 100.17
CA ARG A 335 9.76 -25.05 99.24
C ARG A 335 8.87 -25.50 98.07
N ALA A 336 7.59 -25.78 98.31
CA ALA A 336 6.65 -26.14 97.24
C ALA A 336 6.40 -24.95 96.30
N ALA A 337 6.14 -23.75 96.86
CA ALA A 337 5.95 -22.53 96.08
C ALA A 337 7.19 -22.14 95.26
N LEU A 338 8.40 -22.29 95.81
CA LEU A 338 9.65 -22.06 95.08
C LEU A 338 9.91 -23.12 93.99
N SER A 339 9.39 -24.34 94.15
CA SER A 339 9.43 -25.37 93.11
C SER A 339 8.44 -25.07 91.98
N GLU A 340 7.23 -24.61 92.31
CA GLU A 340 6.21 -24.16 91.35
C GLU A 340 6.68 -22.93 90.58
N GLU A 341 7.28 -21.95 91.26
CA GLU A 341 7.83 -20.74 90.62
C GLU A 341 9.02 -21.07 89.71
N ASN A 342 9.91 -22.00 90.09
CA ASN A 342 10.95 -22.51 89.18
C ASN A 342 10.35 -23.20 87.94
N GLN A 343 9.32 -24.02 88.11
CA GLN A 343 8.66 -24.70 86.99
C GLN A 343 7.98 -23.69 86.05
N GLN A 344 7.26 -22.70 86.60
CA GLN A 344 6.61 -21.64 85.83
C GLN A 344 7.63 -20.78 85.07
N MET A 345 8.77 -20.46 85.69
CA MET A 345 9.87 -19.75 85.04
C MET A 345 10.56 -20.61 83.97
N GLY A 346 10.68 -21.93 84.17
CA GLY A 346 11.13 -22.87 83.14
C GLY A 346 10.25 -22.83 81.90
N CYS A 347 8.93 -22.97 82.06
CA CYS A 347 7.97 -22.90 80.94
C CYS A 347 7.99 -21.52 80.25
N ARG A 348 8.13 -20.42 80.98
CA ARG A 348 8.31 -19.07 80.40
C ARG A 348 9.59 -18.97 79.56
N LEU A 349 10.68 -19.59 80.00
CA LEU A 349 11.97 -19.58 79.30
C LEU A 349 11.93 -20.45 78.03
N GLU A 350 11.23 -21.60 78.06
CA GLU A 350 10.95 -22.42 76.89
C GLU A 350 10.06 -21.70 75.87
N ALA A 351 8.99 -21.03 76.31
CA ALA A 351 8.15 -20.21 75.45
C ALA A 351 8.94 -19.06 74.80
N ALA A 352 9.79 -18.37 75.56
CA ALA A 352 10.66 -17.31 75.04
C ALA A 352 11.69 -17.83 74.00
N ARG A 353 12.24 -19.04 74.19
CA ARG A 353 13.09 -19.71 73.19
C ARG A 353 12.33 -20.04 71.91
N GLY A 354 11.09 -20.53 72.03
CA GLY A 354 10.21 -20.78 70.88
C GLY A 354 9.90 -19.50 70.10
N GLN A 355 9.60 -18.40 70.81
CA GLN A 355 9.41 -17.08 70.20
C GLN A 355 10.69 -16.56 69.51
N LEU A 356 11.87 -16.77 70.11
CA LEU A 356 13.15 -16.39 69.50
C LEU A 356 13.36 -17.12 68.16
N ALA A 357 13.22 -18.45 68.15
CA ALA A 357 13.38 -19.25 66.94
C ALA A 357 12.35 -18.88 65.84
N ALA A 358 11.12 -18.54 66.22
CA ALA A 358 10.10 -18.04 65.30
C ALA A 358 10.40 -16.61 64.77
N CYS A 359 11.11 -15.78 65.53
CA CYS A 359 11.63 -14.50 65.05
C CYS A 359 12.82 -14.69 64.10
N GLU A 360 13.74 -15.61 64.41
CA GLU A 360 14.89 -15.94 63.57
C GLU A 360 14.47 -16.52 62.22
N GLY A 361 13.56 -17.50 62.20
CA GLY A 361 13.01 -18.06 60.95
C GLY A 361 12.29 -17.02 60.08
N ARG A 362 11.53 -16.09 60.69
CA ARG A 362 10.93 -14.95 59.95
C ARG A 362 11.99 -14.00 59.39
N LEU A 363 13.07 -13.74 60.13
CA LEU A 363 14.19 -12.91 59.67
C LEU A 363 14.97 -13.58 58.52
N GLU A 364 15.12 -14.91 58.53
CA GLU A 364 15.74 -15.65 57.44
C GLU A 364 14.88 -15.69 56.18
N ALA A 365 13.56 -15.91 56.32
CA ALA A 365 12.63 -15.79 55.20
C ALA A 365 12.66 -14.37 54.58
N ALA A 366 12.63 -13.33 55.41
CA ALA A 366 12.76 -11.94 54.96
C ALA A 366 14.11 -11.64 54.30
N ARG A 367 15.21 -12.24 54.77
CA ARG A 367 16.53 -12.15 54.11
C ARG A 367 16.55 -12.86 52.76
N HIS A 368 15.83 -13.97 52.59
CA HIS A 368 15.73 -14.68 51.32
C HIS A 368 14.91 -13.88 50.29
N THR A 369 13.73 -13.36 50.66
CA THR A 369 12.94 -12.50 49.77
C THR A 369 13.66 -11.20 49.42
N GLN A 370 14.44 -10.62 50.34
CA GLN A 370 15.27 -9.45 50.06
C GLN A 370 16.49 -9.76 49.14
N ARG A 371 16.88 -11.01 48.95
CA ARG A 371 17.88 -11.42 47.94
C ARG A 371 17.23 -11.57 46.57
N THR A 372 16.16 -12.36 46.47
CA THR A 372 15.47 -12.60 45.20
C THR A 372 14.89 -11.32 44.60
N LEU A 373 14.40 -10.38 45.41
CA LEU A 373 13.98 -9.05 44.94
C LEU A 373 15.16 -8.20 44.42
N ARG A 374 16.36 -8.30 45.01
CA ARG A 374 17.55 -7.61 44.47
C ARG A 374 18.03 -8.22 43.16
N GLU A 375 17.99 -9.55 43.05
CA GLU A 375 18.33 -10.29 41.83
C GLU A 375 17.37 -9.91 40.70
N ALA A 376 16.05 -9.92 40.95
CA ALA A 376 15.04 -9.48 40.00
C ALA A 376 15.21 -8.01 39.56
N VAL A 377 15.53 -7.09 40.48
CA VAL A 377 15.82 -5.68 40.13
C VAL A 377 17.10 -5.56 39.29
N GLN A 378 18.13 -6.36 39.54
CA GLN A 378 19.32 -6.38 38.68
C GLN A 378 19.00 -6.92 37.27
N ASP A 379 18.17 -7.95 37.17
CA ASP A 379 17.78 -8.51 35.86
C ASP A 379 16.88 -7.57 35.06
N GLU A 380 15.97 -6.84 35.70
CA GLU A 380 15.20 -5.78 35.03
C GLU A 380 16.09 -4.62 34.59
N LEU A 381 17.10 -4.23 35.37
CA LEU A 381 18.10 -3.24 34.94
C LEU A 381 18.92 -3.74 33.74
N ARG A 382 19.32 -5.02 33.71
CA ARG A 382 20.00 -5.64 32.55
C ARG A 382 19.11 -5.67 31.31
N ARG A 383 17.85 -6.13 31.44
CA ARG A 383 16.85 -6.16 30.35
C ARG A 383 16.60 -4.77 29.78
N ARG A 384 16.42 -3.79 30.66
CA ARG A 384 16.24 -2.38 30.28
C ARG A 384 17.47 -1.83 29.56
N GLN A 385 18.69 -2.12 30.04
CA GLN A 385 19.89 -1.65 29.37
C GLN A 385 20.00 -2.21 27.95
N VAL A 386 19.80 -3.51 27.76
CA VAL A 386 19.79 -4.15 26.42
C VAL A 386 18.73 -3.48 25.53
N ALA A 387 17.51 -3.27 26.01
CA ALA A 387 16.47 -2.60 25.24
C ALA A 387 16.80 -1.13 24.93
N GLU A 388 17.48 -0.40 25.81
CA GLU A 388 17.96 0.96 25.53
C GLU A 388 19.07 0.98 24.48
N ASP A 389 19.98 0.00 24.50
CA ASP A 389 21.06 -0.15 23.51
C ASP A 389 20.53 -0.63 22.15
N ASP A 390 19.54 -1.53 22.10
CA ASP A 390 18.81 -1.91 20.88
C ASP A 390 18.09 -0.69 20.26
N CYS A 391 17.46 0.15 21.09
CA CYS A 391 16.83 1.40 20.63
C CYS A 391 17.84 2.41 20.08
N ARG A 392 19.06 2.47 20.62
CA ARG A 392 20.16 3.29 20.09
C ARG A 392 20.60 2.78 18.72
N ALA A 393 20.87 1.48 18.59
CA ALA A 393 21.25 0.86 17.34
C ALA A 393 20.22 1.09 16.22
N GLN A 394 18.93 0.86 16.50
CA GLN A 394 17.85 1.14 15.53
C GLN A 394 17.76 2.64 15.16
N THR A 395 18.05 3.54 16.09
CA THR A 395 18.07 4.99 15.84
C THR A 395 19.25 5.39 14.94
N GLU A 396 20.41 4.75 15.09
CA GLU A 396 21.59 4.94 14.24
C GLU A 396 21.39 4.33 12.84
N GLU A 397 20.79 3.13 12.75
CA GLU A 397 20.38 2.53 11.48
C GLU A 397 19.42 3.44 10.70
N LEU A 398 18.35 3.93 11.35
CA LEU A 398 17.39 4.86 10.74
C LEU A 398 18.03 6.18 10.31
N GLN A 399 19.03 6.68 11.03
CA GLN A 399 19.81 7.84 10.59
C GLN A 399 20.63 7.52 9.34
N SER A 400 21.35 6.39 9.31
CA SER A 400 22.15 5.98 8.15
C SER A 400 21.31 5.78 6.89
N ILE A 401 20.14 5.15 7.01
CA ILE A 401 19.17 4.95 5.92
C ILE A 401 18.62 6.30 5.44
N ARG A 402 18.34 7.23 6.36
CA ARG A 402 17.85 8.58 6.02
C ARG A 402 18.93 9.43 5.33
N GLU A 403 20.19 9.31 5.73
CA GLU A 403 21.29 9.94 5.01
C GLU A 403 21.46 9.35 3.62
N GLU A 404 21.41 8.03 3.46
CA GLU A 404 21.58 7.38 2.17
C GLU A 404 20.41 7.68 1.23
N LEU A 405 19.18 7.71 1.72
CA LEU A 405 18.01 8.19 0.98
C LEU A 405 18.20 9.66 0.53
N ASN A 406 18.79 10.51 1.39
CA ASN A 406 19.13 11.89 1.03
C ASN A 406 20.26 11.96 -0.02
N ARG A 407 21.30 11.10 0.06
CA ARG A 407 22.35 10.97 -0.96
C ARG A 407 21.74 10.58 -2.31
N GLN A 408 20.90 9.54 -2.34
CA GLN A 408 20.22 9.07 -3.55
C GLN A 408 19.26 10.12 -4.12
N ARG A 409 18.44 10.78 -3.29
CA ARG A 409 17.61 11.93 -3.68
C ARG A 409 18.44 13.02 -4.34
N ASN A 410 19.57 13.39 -3.74
CA ASN A 410 20.43 14.45 -4.26
C ASN A 410 21.11 14.04 -5.58
N GLN A 411 21.54 12.78 -5.73
CA GLN A 411 22.06 12.24 -6.99
C GLN A 411 21.01 12.26 -8.11
N VAL A 412 19.78 11.81 -7.83
CA VAL A 412 18.67 11.84 -8.81
C VAL A 412 18.32 13.28 -9.18
N GLN A 413 18.26 14.19 -8.20
CA GLN A 413 17.98 15.60 -8.46
C GLN A 413 19.15 16.31 -9.18
N ALA A 414 20.38 15.85 -9.06
CA ALA A 414 21.51 16.33 -9.87
C ALA A 414 21.38 15.84 -11.32
N ARG A 415 21.17 14.53 -11.53
CA ARG A 415 20.94 13.94 -12.85
C ARG A 415 19.75 14.57 -13.59
N LEU A 416 18.67 14.92 -12.87
CA LEU A 416 17.52 15.63 -13.45
C LEU A 416 17.92 17.03 -13.94
N ARG A 417 18.61 17.83 -13.09
CA ARG A 417 19.13 19.16 -13.47
C ARG A 417 20.07 19.12 -14.67
N GLU A 418 20.87 18.05 -14.83
CA GLU A 418 21.69 17.86 -16.03
C GLU A 418 20.83 17.63 -17.28
N ARG A 419 19.83 16.75 -17.22
CA ARG A 419 18.92 16.49 -18.35
C ARG A 419 18.10 17.75 -18.69
N ASP A 420 17.69 18.54 -17.70
CA ASP A 420 17.02 19.84 -17.92
C ASP A 420 17.94 20.86 -18.62
N GLN A 421 19.23 20.89 -18.24
CA GLN A 421 20.24 21.70 -18.93
C GLN A 421 20.50 21.22 -20.36
N GLU A 422 20.54 19.91 -20.60
CA GLU A 422 20.66 19.34 -21.95
C GLU A 422 19.43 19.63 -22.80
N LEU A 423 18.21 19.42 -22.29
CA LEU A 423 16.96 19.76 -22.97
C LEU A 423 16.88 21.27 -23.29
N SER A 424 17.31 22.14 -22.37
CA SER A 424 17.36 23.58 -22.62
C SER A 424 18.57 24.05 -23.44
N ARG A 425 19.59 23.21 -23.67
CA ARG A 425 20.61 23.39 -24.72
C ARG A 425 20.05 22.97 -26.09
N LEU A 426 19.46 21.77 -26.18
CA LEU A 426 18.85 21.24 -27.41
C LEU A 426 17.72 22.13 -27.93
N ARG A 427 16.85 22.65 -27.06
CA ARG A 427 15.83 23.66 -27.43
C ARG A 427 16.45 24.95 -27.97
N ARG A 428 17.57 25.42 -27.40
CA ARG A 428 18.31 26.59 -27.92
C ARG A 428 19.01 26.31 -29.24
N GLN A 429 19.57 25.11 -29.42
CA GLN A 429 20.17 24.68 -30.69
C GLN A 429 19.12 24.56 -31.78
N LEU A 430 18.00 23.89 -31.52
CA LEU A 430 16.87 23.80 -32.46
C LEU A 430 16.35 25.19 -32.84
N GLY A 431 16.12 26.07 -31.85
CA GLY A 431 15.76 27.48 -32.08
C GLY A 431 16.80 28.21 -32.95
N SER A 432 18.09 28.05 -32.67
CA SER A 432 19.16 28.66 -33.47
C SER A 432 19.16 28.15 -34.91
N MET A 433 19.01 26.84 -35.14
CA MET A 433 18.96 26.26 -36.49
C MET A 433 17.71 26.68 -37.27
N THR A 434 16.56 26.85 -36.61
CA THR A 434 15.37 27.46 -37.23
C THR A 434 15.53 28.96 -37.53
N SER A 435 16.53 29.62 -36.94
CA SER A 435 16.82 31.05 -37.12
C SER A 435 18.02 31.37 -38.01
N SER A 436 18.68 30.36 -38.60
CA SER A 436 19.81 30.53 -39.51
C SER A 436 19.39 30.34 -40.98
N PRO A 437 19.23 31.41 -41.77
CA PRO A 437 19.03 31.30 -43.21
C PRO A 437 20.25 30.69 -43.89
N SER A 438 20.02 30.05 -45.04
CA SER A 438 21.05 29.37 -45.83
C SER A 438 22.03 30.36 -46.50
N SER A 439 23.25 30.50 -45.95
CA SER A 439 24.32 31.30 -46.55
C SER A 439 25.73 30.75 -46.26
N ALA A 440 26.04 29.55 -46.77
CA ALA A 440 27.34 28.88 -46.55
C ALA A 440 27.91 28.11 -47.76
N ALA A 441 27.54 28.49 -49.00
CA ALA A 441 28.12 27.93 -50.21
C ALA A 441 29.56 28.45 -50.45
N GLY A 442 30.55 27.93 -49.71
CA GLY A 442 31.95 28.33 -49.88
C GLY A 442 33.01 27.79 -48.91
N GLN A 443 32.67 27.03 -47.85
CA GLN A 443 33.63 26.67 -46.78
C GLN A 443 33.85 25.16 -46.54
N GLY A 444 33.58 24.30 -47.52
CA GLY A 444 33.70 22.83 -47.37
C GLY A 444 35.06 22.33 -46.84
N GLY A 445 36.18 22.98 -47.20
CA GLY A 445 37.50 22.61 -46.68
C GLY A 445 37.67 22.88 -45.18
N GLY A 446 37.31 24.10 -44.73
CA GLY A 446 37.41 24.49 -43.32
C GLY A 446 36.42 23.74 -42.43
N GLU A 447 35.24 23.40 -42.95
CA GLU A 447 34.28 22.58 -42.22
C GLU A 447 34.78 21.13 -42.01
N VAL A 448 35.38 20.52 -43.03
CA VAL A 448 36.00 19.19 -42.90
C VAL A 448 37.17 19.21 -41.90
N GLU A 449 38.02 20.23 -41.94
CA GLU A 449 39.12 20.36 -40.98
C GLU A 449 38.62 20.58 -39.54
N ALA A 450 37.56 21.38 -39.35
CA ALA A 450 36.92 21.58 -38.05
C ALA A 450 36.25 20.31 -37.53
N ARG A 451 35.52 19.57 -38.38
CA ARG A 451 34.94 18.26 -38.06
C ARG A 451 36.02 17.25 -37.67
N LEU A 452 37.15 17.21 -38.39
CA LEU A 452 38.28 16.31 -38.09
C LEU A 452 38.92 16.66 -36.74
N LYS A 453 39.21 17.94 -36.47
CA LYS A 453 39.72 18.40 -35.17
C LYS A 453 38.76 18.09 -34.02
N ALA A 454 37.45 18.29 -34.20
CA ALA A 454 36.44 17.96 -33.20
C ALA A 454 36.34 16.44 -32.94
N LEU A 455 36.47 15.62 -33.99
CA LEU A 455 36.46 14.16 -33.88
C LEU A 455 37.73 13.64 -33.20
N THR A 456 38.90 14.19 -33.51
CA THR A 456 40.16 13.89 -32.78
C THR A 456 40.08 14.31 -31.31
N ALA A 457 39.56 15.51 -31.00
CA ALA A 457 39.37 15.94 -29.61
C ALA A 457 38.41 15.02 -28.85
N THR A 458 37.31 14.59 -29.50
CA THR A 458 36.36 13.62 -28.94
C THR A 458 37.02 12.25 -28.72
N LEU A 459 37.84 11.79 -29.66
CA LEU A 459 38.60 10.54 -29.55
C LEU A 459 39.56 10.56 -28.36
N VAL A 460 40.34 11.64 -28.21
CA VAL A 460 41.25 11.83 -27.06
C VAL A 460 40.46 11.88 -25.74
N GLN A 461 39.36 12.64 -25.68
CA GLN A 461 38.51 12.69 -24.49
C GLN A 461 37.94 11.31 -24.13
N LYS A 462 37.53 10.51 -25.14
CA LYS A 462 37.06 9.14 -24.93
C LYS A 462 38.19 8.22 -24.46
N GLN A 463 39.37 8.31 -25.04
CA GLN A 463 40.57 7.57 -24.64
C GLN A 463 40.90 7.84 -23.16
N THR A 464 41.01 9.10 -22.75
CA THR A 464 41.23 9.46 -21.34
C THR A 464 40.11 8.97 -20.42
N SER A 465 38.84 9.03 -20.85
CA SER A 465 37.73 8.51 -20.04
C SER A 465 37.77 6.98 -19.86
N LEU A 466 38.28 6.25 -20.85
CA LEU A 466 38.48 4.79 -20.77
C LEU A 466 39.68 4.45 -19.87
N GLU A 467 40.75 5.24 -19.91
CA GLU A 467 41.93 5.07 -19.04
C GLU A 467 41.59 5.33 -17.57
N VAL A 468 40.82 6.39 -17.28
CA VAL A 468 40.27 6.65 -15.94
C VAL A 468 39.39 5.48 -15.49
N ALA A 469 38.37 5.10 -16.27
CA ALA A 469 37.46 4.00 -15.91
C ALA A 469 38.19 2.64 -15.75
N ALA A 470 39.24 2.39 -16.53
CA ALA A 470 40.09 1.21 -16.36
C ALA A 470 40.91 1.25 -15.05
N SER A 471 41.41 2.42 -14.66
CA SER A 471 42.10 2.61 -13.37
C SER A 471 41.14 2.43 -12.18
N GLU A 472 39.94 3.02 -12.24
CA GLU A 472 38.88 2.89 -11.23
C GLU A 472 38.44 1.43 -11.06
N ARG A 473 38.19 0.73 -12.18
CA ARG A 473 37.85 -0.70 -12.18
C ARG A 473 38.97 -1.55 -11.54
N ASN A 474 40.23 -1.23 -11.81
CA ASN A 474 41.36 -1.95 -11.22
C ASN A 474 41.50 -1.65 -9.71
N ALA A 475 41.26 -0.41 -9.28
CA ALA A 475 41.25 -0.03 -7.86
C ALA A 475 40.10 -0.69 -7.08
N LEU A 476 38.89 -0.67 -7.63
CA LEU A 476 37.72 -1.37 -7.06
C LEU A 476 37.94 -2.88 -7.00
N ARG A 477 38.62 -3.46 -8.00
CA ARG A 477 39.01 -4.88 -7.97
C ARG A 477 39.97 -5.17 -6.81
N LEU A 478 40.99 -4.35 -6.60
CA LEU A 478 41.94 -4.53 -5.48
C LEU A 478 41.24 -4.37 -4.12
N GLN A 479 40.31 -3.42 -3.98
CA GLN A 479 39.49 -3.27 -2.78
C GLN A 479 38.57 -4.49 -2.54
N LEU A 480 38.04 -5.10 -3.60
CA LEU A 480 37.25 -6.33 -3.50
C LEU A 480 38.13 -7.51 -3.09
N GLU A 481 39.32 -7.67 -3.69
CA GLU A 481 40.29 -8.71 -3.30
C GLU A 481 40.78 -8.53 -1.84
N GLU A 482 40.99 -7.29 -1.38
CA GLU A 482 41.35 -6.97 0.01
C GLU A 482 40.21 -7.26 1.00
N THR A 483 38.96 -6.89 0.66
CA THR A 483 37.80 -7.13 1.52
C THR A 483 37.40 -8.60 1.57
N GLU A 484 37.52 -9.34 0.46
CA GLU A 484 37.43 -10.80 0.47
C GLU A 484 38.50 -11.44 1.36
N HIS A 485 39.75 -10.95 1.33
CA HIS A 485 40.83 -11.46 2.18
C HIS A 485 40.48 -11.29 3.66
N LYS A 486 40.12 -10.06 4.07
CA LYS A 486 39.69 -9.75 5.45
C LYS A 486 38.49 -10.59 5.89
N TYR A 487 37.54 -10.87 5.01
CA TYR A 487 36.37 -11.70 5.33
C TYR A 487 36.74 -13.18 5.50
N ARG A 488 37.64 -13.71 4.65
CA ARG A 488 38.20 -15.07 4.79
C ARG A 488 39.02 -15.20 6.08
N GLU A 489 39.82 -14.19 6.44
CA GLU A 489 40.56 -14.13 7.71
C GLU A 489 39.62 -14.08 8.92
N ALA A 490 38.56 -13.26 8.88
CA ALA A 490 37.56 -13.19 9.94
C ALA A 490 36.82 -14.52 10.15
N ILE A 491 36.45 -15.21 9.06
CA ILE A 491 35.86 -16.56 9.13
C ILE A 491 36.85 -17.57 9.73
N ASN A 492 38.12 -17.54 9.30
CA ASN A 492 39.15 -18.44 9.84
C ASN A 492 39.40 -18.18 11.33
N MET A 493 39.43 -16.92 11.76
CA MET A 493 39.52 -16.52 13.17
C MET A 493 38.32 -17.02 13.98
N LEU A 494 37.10 -16.83 13.47
CA LEU A 494 35.87 -17.31 14.12
C LEU A 494 35.89 -18.84 14.27
N ASN A 495 36.21 -19.57 13.20
CA ASN A 495 36.36 -21.03 13.23
C ASN A 495 37.42 -21.50 14.24
N HIS A 496 38.52 -20.76 14.40
CA HIS A 496 39.58 -21.09 15.35
C HIS A 496 39.19 -20.84 16.82
N VAL A 497 38.36 -19.82 17.09
CA VAL A 497 37.76 -19.58 18.41
C VAL A 497 36.67 -20.61 18.71
N GLN A 498 35.75 -20.83 17.77
CA GLN A 498 34.60 -21.73 17.92
C GLN A 498 35.02 -23.21 18.02
N GLY A 499 36.11 -23.60 17.34
CA GLY A 499 36.77 -24.91 17.52
C GLY A 499 37.32 -25.16 18.93
N ARG A 500 37.39 -24.15 19.80
CA ARG A 500 37.73 -24.27 21.23
C ARG A 500 36.51 -24.27 22.16
N MET A 501 35.31 -24.05 21.65
CA MET A 501 34.05 -23.94 22.40
C MET A 501 32.93 -24.79 21.78
N ILE A 502 33.19 -26.09 21.57
CA ILE A 502 32.14 -27.07 21.27
C ILE A 502 31.32 -27.33 22.54
N ASN A 503 30.44 -26.40 22.90
CA ASN A 503 29.45 -26.57 23.96
C ASN A 503 28.11 -26.97 23.33
N VAL A 504 27.51 -28.06 23.82
CA VAL A 504 26.50 -28.83 23.07
C VAL A 504 25.08 -28.31 23.32
N ASN A 505 24.81 -27.02 23.03
CA ASN A 505 23.46 -26.46 23.10
C ASN A 505 23.26 -25.23 22.19
N ASP A 506 23.22 -25.43 20.88
CA ASP A 506 22.62 -24.45 19.97
C ASP A 506 21.68 -25.11 18.95
N THR A 507 20.44 -24.61 18.88
CA THR A 507 19.36 -25.20 18.07
C THR A 507 18.99 -24.39 16.82
N ASP A 508 19.67 -23.27 16.56
CA ASP A 508 19.47 -22.47 15.33
C ASP A 508 20.51 -22.78 14.23
N ASP A 509 21.61 -23.44 14.59
CA ASP A 509 22.76 -23.76 13.72
C ASP A 509 22.42 -24.70 12.53
N ALA A 510 21.22 -25.29 12.53
CA ALA A 510 20.70 -26.10 11.42
C ALA A 510 20.60 -25.33 10.07
N LYS A 511 20.67 -23.99 10.08
CA LYS A 511 20.78 -23.17 8.85
C LYS A 511 22.21 -23.06 8.31
N ALA A 512 23.22 -23.18 9.17
CA ALA A 512 24.63 -22.99 8.80
C ALA A 512 25.24 -24.24 8.12
N GLN A 513 24.64 -25.42 8.34
CA GLN A 513 25.18 -26.71 7.90
C GLN A 513 24.79 -27.11 6.46
N VAL A 514 24.33 -26.17 5.63
CA VAL A 514 24.11 -26.41 4.19
C VAL A 514 25.46 -26.38 3.46
N PRO A 515 25.91 -27.47 2.80
CA PRO A 515 27.21 -27.49 2.13
C PRO A 515 27.33 -26.42 1.04
N THR A 516 28.48 -25.75 0.97
CA THR A 516 28.73 -24.57 0.12
C THR A 516 28.43 -24.79 -1.37
N PHE A 517 28.49 -26.04 -1.86
CA PHE A 517 28.12 -26.44 -3.22
C PHE A 517 26.64 -26.20 -3.59
N LEU A 518 25.75 -25.97 -2.60
CA LEU A 518 24.32 -25.72 -2.80
C LEU A 518 23.92 -24.23 -2.75
N MET A 519 24.85 -23.31 -2.47
CA MET A 519 24.56 -21.87 -2.52
C MET A 519 24.31 -21.40 -3.98
N GLU A 520 23.37 -20.46 -4.16
CA GLU A 520 22.91 -20.00 -5.48
C GLU A 520 23.93 -19.03 -6.11
N SER A 521 24.93 -19.58 -6.82
CA SER A 521 25.94 -18.77 -7.51
C SER A 521 25.33 -17.92 -8.65
N PRO A 522 25.73 -16.64 -8.79
CA PRO A 522 25.21 -15.77 -9.85
C PRO A 522 25.58 -16.26 -11.26
N PHE A 523 26.65 -17.06 -11.40
CA PHE A 523 27.14 -17.62 -12.67
C PHE A 523 26.49 -18.97 -13.06
N ASP A 524 25.60 -19.52 -12.23
CA ASP A 524 25.03 -20.85 -12.44
C ASP A 524 23.90 -20.85 -13.50
N THR A 525 23.81 -21.92 -14.31
CA THR A 525 22.93 -21.98 -15.49
C THR A 525 21.43 -21.97 -15.15
N SER A 526 20.59 -21.60 -16.12
CA SER A 526 19.13 -21.48 -15.92
C SER A 526 18.43 -22.80 -15.53
N VAL A 527 18.99 -23.95 -15.89
CA VAL A 527 18.47 -25.28 -15.50
C VAL A 527 19.04 -25.75 -14.16
N THR A 528 20.34 -25.61 -13.89
CA THR A 528 20.92 -25.93 -12.59
C THR A 528 20.32 -25.08 -11.47
N ARG A 529 20.05 -23.79 -11.73
CA ARG A 529 19.34 -22.88 -10.80
C ARG A 529 17.90 -23.33 -10.48
N ARG A 530 17.18 -23.91 -11.45
CA ARG A 530 15.82 -24.47 -11.22
C ARG A 530 15.88 -25.75 -10.39
N VAL A 531 16.79 -26.66 -10.71
CA VAL A 531 16.96 -27.92 -9.98
C VAL A 531 17.39 -27.67 -8.53
N LYS A 532 18.39 -26.80 -8.30
CA LYS A 532 18.81 -26.40 -6.94
C LYS A 532 17.66 -25.77 -6.13
N ARG A 533 16.84 -24.91 -6.74
CA ARG A 533 15.66 -24.30 -6.11
C ARG A 533 14.57 -25.32 -5.74
N ALA A 534 14.38 -26.36 -6.55
CA ALA A 534 13.46 -27.45 -6.22
C ALA A 534 13.96 -28.25 -5.00
N TYR A 535 15.20 -28.72 -5.01
CA TYR A 535 15.76 -29.49 -3.89
C TYR A 535 15.82 -28.68 -2.58
N SER A 536 16.23 -27.41 -2.61
CA SER A 536 16.24 -26.59 -1.39
C SER A 536 14.84 -26.29 -0.84
N SER A 537 13.82 -26.20 -1.69
CA SER A 537 12.43 -26.08 -1.23
C SER A 537 11.91 -27.35 -0.55
N LEU A 538 12.32 -28.53 -1.03
CA LEU A 538 11.95 -29.84 -0.48
C LEU A 538 12.62 -30.07 0.89
N ASP A 539 13.92 -29.77 0.98
CA ASP A 539 14.70 -29.85 2.22
C ASP A 539 14.24 -28.81 3.25
N ALA A 540 13.91 -27.58 2.84
CA ALA A 540 13.33 -26.57 3.73
C ALA A 540 12.00 -27.02 4.38
N VAL A 541 11.20 -27.86 3.72
CA VAL A 541 10.00 -28.48 4.30
C VAL A 541 10.37 -29.65 5.22
N GLY A 542 11.33 -30.51 4.86
CA GLY A 542 11.83 -31.60 5.70
C GLY A 542 12.49 -31.14 7.00
N ILE A 543 13.36 -30.14 6.93
CA ILE A 543 14.00 -29.49 8.09
C ILE A 543 12.93 -28.79 8.94
N ARG A 544 12.01 -28.03 8.35
CA ARG A 544 10.96 -27.34 9.13
C ARG A 544 10.01 -28.31 9.83
N THR A 545 9.63 -29.42 9.20
CA THR A 545 8.78 -30.45 9.82
C THR A 545 9.51 -31.25 10.89
N SER A 546 10.77 -31.63 10.69
CA SER A 546 11.56 -32.32 11.73
C SER A 546 11.81 -31.43 12.96
N ILE A 547 12.09 -30.13 12.77
CA ILE A 547 12.18 -29.15 13.87
C ILE A 547 10.83 -29.02 14.60
N PHE A 548 9.70 -29.03 13.88
CA PHE A 548 8.36 -29.00 14.50
C PHE A 548 8.11 -30.24 15.37
N LEU A 549 8.46 -31.44 14.88
CA LEU A 549 8.39 -32.71 15.63
C LEU A 549 9.42 -32.81 16.78
N ARG A 550 10.46 -31.97 16.78
CA ARG A 550 11.41 -31.83 17.90
C ARG A 550 10.92 -30.85 18.96
N ARG A 551 10.27 -29.74 18.56
CA ARG A 551 9.82 -28.66 19.46
C ARG A 551 8.45 -28.92 20.11
N TYR A 552 7.57 -29.71 19.50
CA TYR A 552 6.24 -30.01 20.02
C TYR A 552 6.05 -31.51 20.33
N PRO A 553 6.18 -31.93 21.61
CA PRO A 553 6.03 -33.35 21.98
C PRO A 553 4.62 -33.89 21.69
N LEU A 554 3.59 -33.03 21.80
CA LEU A 554 2.20 -33.39 21.45
C LEU A 554 2.06 -33.76 19.97
N ALA A 555 2.72 -33.02 19.07
CA ALA A 555 2.68 -33.29 17.63
C ALA A 555 3.32 -34.65 17.28
N ARG A 556 4.38 -35.04 18.02
CA ARG A 556 4.99 -36.37 17.87
C ARG A 556 4.03 -37.50 18.24
N ILE A 557 3.24 -37.32 19.32
CA ILE A 557 2.21 -38.29 19.72
C ILE A 557 1.12 -38.41 18.65
N ILE A 558 0.67 -37.28 18.08
CA ILE A 558 -0.34 -37.26 17.00
C ILE A 558 0.17 -37.97 15.74
N VAL A 559 1.43 -37.74 15.32
CA VAL A 559 2.03 -38.42 14.17
C VAL A 559 2.17 -39.92 14.43
N LEU A 560 2.60 -40.32 15.63
CA LEU A 560 2.73 -41.73 16.01
C LEU A 560 1.35 -42.44 16.01
N LEU A 561 0.32 -41.79 16.57
CA LEU A 561 -1.06 -42.27 16.54
C LEU A 561 -1.60 -42.38 15.11
N TYR A 562 -1.34 -41.38 14.25
CA TYR A 562 -1.70 -41.43 12.83
C TYR A 562 -1.04 -42.62 12.12
N VAL A 563 0.25 -42.88 12.38
CA VAL A 563 0.96 -44.03 11.82
C VAL A 563 0.36 -45.36 12.31
N ILE A 564 -0.03 -45.47 13.59
CA ILE A 564 -0.73 -46.65 14.11
C ILE A 564 -2.09 -46.84 13.43
N VAL A 565 -2.90 -45.78 13.32
CA VAL A 565 -4.23 -45.84 12.66
C VAL A 565 -4.09 -46.19 11.19
N LEU A 566 -3.08 -45.66 10.49
CA LEU A 566 -2.78 -46.01 9.10
C LEU A 566 -2.36 -47.48 8.97
N HIS A 567 -1.52 -48.00 9.86
CA HIS A 567 -1.15 -49.42 9.85
C HIS A 567 -2.36 -50.31 10.16
N LEU A 568 -3.21 -49.96 11.13
CA LEU A 568 -4.46 -50.67 11.41
C LEU A 568 -5.43 -50.63 10.22
N TRP A 569 -5.53 -49.50 9.50
CA TRP A 569 -6.33 -49.40 8.28
C TRP A 569 -5.77 -50.26 7.14
N VAL A 570 -4.45 -50.24 6.92
CA VAL A 570 -3.78 -51.12 5.96
C VAL A 570 -4.01 -52.59 6.33
N PHE A 571 -3.88 -52.95 7.61
CA PHE A 571 -4.14 -54.31 8.10
C PHE A 571 -5.61 -54.72 7.87
N LEU A 572 -6.56 -53.84 8.16
CA LEU A 572 -7.98 -54.06 7.92
C LEU A 572 -8.26 -54.25 6.42
N VAL A 573 -7.64 -53.45 5.54
CA VAL A 573 -7.73 -53.64 4.09
C VAL A 573 -7.12 -54.99 3.68
N LEU A 574 -5.94 -55.36 4.17
CA LEU A 574 -5.25 -56.60 3.83
C LEU A 574 -6.02 -57.86 4.29
N PHE A 575 -6.72 -57.78 5.42
CA PHE A 575 -7.58 -58.85 5.93
C PHE A 575 -9.01 -58.82 5.36
N SER A 576 -9.50 -57.68 4.86
CA SER A 576 -10.79 -57.59 4.14
C SER A 576 -10.65 -58.00 2.68
N TYR A 577 -9.46 -57.85 2.09
CA TYR A 577 -9.06 -58.43 0.82
C TYR A 577 -8.41 -59.81 1.02
N THR A 578 -9.08 -60.70 1.77
CA THR A 578 -8.92 -62.14 1.52
C THR A 578 -9.33 -62.42 0.07
N PRO A 579 -8.46 -62.96 -0.80
CA PRO A 579 -8.81 -63.20 -2.19
C PRO A 579 -9.84 -64.32 -2.32
N ASP A 580 -10.84 -64.11 -3.19
CA ASP A 580 -11.86 -65.11 -3.54
C ASP A 580 -11.26 -66.26 -4.37
N ASN A 581 -10.50 -67.14 -3.72
CA ASN A 581 -10.02 -68.40 -4.28
C ASN A 581 -11.16 -69.42 -4.44
N ASN A 582 -12.17 -69.10 -5.27
CA ASN A 582 -13.34 -69.98 -5.52
C ASN A 582 -14.03 -69.78 -6.90
N ALA A 583 -13.24 -69.62 -7.97
CA ALA A 583 -13.69 -69.81 -9.36
C ALA A 583 -12.48 -69.97 -10.31
N THR A 584 -12.41 -70.91 -11.27
CA THR A 584 -13.21 -72.12 -11.57
C THR A 584 -12.41 -73.02 -12.53
N GLY A 585 -12.51 -74.34 -12.39
CA GLY A 585 -12.49 -75.27 -13.53
C GLY A 585 -11.28 -76.23 -13.69
N ILE A 586 -11.63 -77.51 -13.86
CA ILE A 586 -10.79 -78.70 -14.19
C ILE A 586 -9.91 -79.19 -13.03
#